data_AF-A0A927DZ22-F1
#
_entry.id   AF-A0A927DZ22-F1
#
_cell.length_a   1.000
_cell.length_b   1.000
_cell.length_c   1.000
_cell.angle_alpha   90.00
_cell.angle_beta   90.00
_cell.angle_gamma   90.00
#
_symmetry.space_group_name_H-M   'P 1'
#
loop_
_entity.id
_entity.type
_entity.pdbx_description
1 polymer ?
#
loop_
_entity_poly.entity_id
_entity_poly.type
_entity_poly.pdbx_seq_one_letter_code
_entity_poly.pdbx_strand_id
1 'polypeptide(L)'
;MKRASAEANLAKNLGFNGKSLVNPRQIELLHQVYAPTRKEVDHALEVIAAAEEAETRGLGVVSLNGKMIDGPIIDHARKVVALSASGIRD
;
A
#
# COMPACT_ATOMS: atom_id res chain seq x y z
N MET A 1 21.86 8.35 -9.54
CA MET A 1 20.70 7.45 -9.40
C MET A 1 20.76 6.54 -8.17
N LYS A 2 21.85 5.77 -7.91
CA LYS A 2 21.95 4.88 -6.73
C LYS A 2 21.63 5.54 -5.37
N ARG A 3 22.20 6.72 -5.08
CA ARG A 3 21.92 7.45 -3.81
C ARG A 3 20.45 7.83 -3.66
N ALA A 4 19.84 8.36 -4.72
CA ALA A 4 18.42 8.74 -4.72
C ALA A 4 17.48 7.55 -4.43
N SER A 5 17.79 6.37 -4.98
CA SER A 5 17.02 5.15 -4.68
C SER A 5 17.21 4.68 -3.24
N ALA A 6 18.44 4.69 -2.72
CA ALA A 6 18.70 4.32 -1.32
C ALA A 6 17.97 5.23 -0.33
N GLU A 7 18.00 6.55 -0.57
CA GLU A 7 17.26 7.53 0.24
C GLU A 7 15.75 7.33 0.16
N ALA A 8 15.21 7.09 -1.04
CA ALA A 8 13.78 6.87 -1.23
C ALA A 8 13.31 5.59 -0.52
N ASN A 9 14.09 4.51 -0.60
CA ASN A 9 13.80 3.26 0.11
C ASN A 9 13.85 3.44 1.63
N LEU A 10 14.87 4.15 2.14
CA LEU A 10 14.95 4.46 3.57
C LEU A 10 13.74 5.27 4.04
N ALA A 11 13.37 6.32 3.30
CA ALA A 11 12.20 7.13 3.61
C ALA A 11 10.90 6.31 3.57
N LYS A 12 10.73 5.44 2.56
CA LYS A 12 9.58 4.53 2.50
C LYS A 12 9.48 3.63 3.73
N ASN A 13 10.61 3.06 4.17
CA ASN A 13 10.66 2.20 5.36
C ASN A 13 10.33 2.96 6.65
N LEU A 14 10.54 4.28 6.68
CA LEU A 14 10.13 5.15 7.79
C LEU A 14 8.66 5.58 7.72
N GLY A 15 7.91 5.15 6.70
CA GLY A 15 6.49 5.44 6.51
C GLY A 15 6.19 6.63 5.59
N PHE A 16 7.17 7.20 4.92
CA PHE A 16 6.93 8.23 3.90
C PHE A 16 6.32 7.63 2.63
N ASN A 17 5.40 8.36 2.00
CA ASN A 17 4.71 7.96 0.79
C ASN A 17 5.24 8.63 -0.49
N GLY A 18 6.32 9.41 -0.40
CA GLY A 18 6.94 10.08 -1.54
C GLY A 18 8.23 10.80 -1.18
N LYS A 19 8.85 11.40 -2.19
CA LYS A 19 10.06 12.24 -2.06
C LYS A 19 10.07 13.30 -3.15
N SER A 20 10.47 14.53 -2.81
CA SER A 20 10.67 15.60 -3.79
C SER A 20 11.83 15.29 -4.74
N LEU A 21 11.72 15.74 -5.99
CA LEU A 21 12.74 15.58 -7.03
C LEU A 21 13.10 16.93 -7.65
N VAL A 22 14.30 17.01 -8.23
CA VAL A 22 14.79 18.21 -8.94
C VAL A 22 15.03 17.96 -10.43
N ASN A 23 14.98 16.70 -10.86
CA ASN A 23 15.20 16.31 -12.25
C ASN A 23 14.14 15.28 -12.71
N PRO A 24 13.49 15.48 -13.88
CA PRO A 24 12.49 14.54 -14.41
C PRO A 24 12.95 13.10 -14.54
N ARG A 25 14.24 12.83 -14.73
CA ARG A 25 14.81 11.46 -14.77
C ARG A 25 14.63 10.68 -13.46
N GLN A 26 14.25 11.35 -12.38
CA GLN A 26 13.97 10.72 -11.08
C GLN A 26 12.53 10.20 -10.97
N ILE A 27 11.62 10.61 -11.85
CA ILE A 27 10.19 10.27 -11.77
C ILE A 27 9.99 8.75 -11.77
N GLU A 28 10.53 8.07 -12.77
CA GLU A 28 10.39 6.60 -12.90
C GLU A 28 10.97 5.87 -11.69
N LEU A 29 12.15 6.28 -11.21
CA LEU A 29 12.79 5.71 -10.03
C LEU A 29 11.94 5.88 -8.77
N LEU A 30 11.30 7.04 -8.59
CA LEU A 30 10.47 7.29 -7.41
C LEU A 30 9.15 6.53 -7.49
N HIS A 31 8.51 6.44 -8.66
CA HIS A 31 7.34 5.57 -8.85
C HIS A 31 7.69 4.10 -8.59
N GLN A 32 8.84 3.62 -9.06
CA GLN A 32 9.34 2.28 -8.76
C GLN A 32 9.51 2.02 -7.26
N VAL A 33 9.77 3.03 -6.44
CA VAL A 33 9.90 2.88 -4.97
C VAL A 33 8.54 3.00 -4.27
N TYR A 34 7.74 4.02 -4.60
CA TYR A 34 6.56 4.39 -3.82
C TYR A 34 5.24 3.78 -4.33
N ALA A 35 5.15 3.43 -5.62
CA ALA A 35 3.94 2.79 -6.13
C ALA A 35 3.78 1.38 -5.51
N PRO A 36 2.56 1.01 -5.08
CA PRO A 36 2.28 -0.35 -4.64
C PRO A 36 2.38 -1.33 -5.80
N THR A 37 2.73 -2.57 -5.49
CA THR A 37 2.69 -3.69 -6.44
C THR A 37 1.26 -4.14 -6.68
N ARG A 38 1.00 -4.78 -7.83
CA ARG A 38 -0.29 -5.41 -8.13
C ARG A 38 -0.75 -6.32 -6.99
N LYS A 39 0.16 -7.16 -6.50
CA LYS A 39 -0.10 -8.10 -5.41
C LYS A 39 -0.49 -7.41 -4.11
N GLU A 40 0.15 -6.30 -3.76
CA GLU A 40 -0.21 -5.52 -2.57
C GLU A 40 -1.60 -4.90 -2.71
N VAL A 41 -1.96 -4.42 -3.91
CA VAL A 41 -3.29 -3.87 -4.19
C VAL A 41 -4.36 -4.94 -4.13
N ASP A 42 -4.15 -6.09 -4.77
CA ASP A 42 -5.12 -7.20 -4.79
C ASP A 42 -5.40 -7.70 -3.36
N HIS A 43 -4.34 -7.90 -2.57
CA HIS A 43 -4.49 -8.29 -1.17
C HIS A 43 -5.20 -7.22 -0.33
N ALA A 44 -4.93 -5.94 -0.57
CA ALA A 44 -5.62 -4.86 0.12
C ALA A 44 -7.12 -4.83 -0.20
N LEU A 45 -7.50 -5.12 -1.44
CA LEU A 45 -8.90 -5.25 -1.85
C LEU A 45 -9.58 -6.43 -1.17
N GLU A 46 -8.92 -7.59 -1.06
CA GLU A 46 -9.44 -8.75 -0.32
C GLU A 46 -9.69 -8.42 1.17
N VAL A 47 -8.76 -7.71 1.80
CA VAL A 47 -8.88 -7.28 3.20
C VAL A 47 -10.08 -6.35 3.39
N ILE A 48 -10.26 -5.36 2.51
CA ILE A 48 -11.39 -4.43 2.56
C ILE A 48 -12.71 -5.19 2.38
N ALA A 49 -12.78 -6.08 1.39
CA ALA A 49 -13.98 -6.88 1.14
C ALA A 49 -14.35 -7.77 2.34
N ALA A 50 -13.36 -8.42 2.97
CA ALA A 50 -13.60 -9.23 4.17
C ALA A 50 -14.09 -8.38 5.35
N ALA A 51 -13.58 -7.15 5.51
CA ALA A 51 -14.03 -6.23 6.54
C ALA A 51 -15.48 -5.78 6.32
N GLU A 52 -15.84 -5.44 5.08
CA GLU A 52 -17.22 -5.09 4.70
C GLU A 52 -18.18 -6.27 4.90
N GLU A 53 -17.78 -7.49 4.53
CA GLU A 53 -18.57 -8.70 4.77
C GLU A 53 -18.81 -8.94 6.27
N ALA A 54 -17.80 -8.76 7.10
CA ALA A 54 -17.94 -8.90 8.55
C ALA A 54 -18.88 -7.84 9.14
N GLU A 55 -18.76 -6.59 8.70
CA GLU A 55 -19.62 -5.48 9.14
C GLU A 55 -21.09 -5.72 8.75
N THR A 56 -21.36 -6.10 7.49
CA THR A 56 -22.72 -6.41 7.03
C THR A 56 -23.36 -7.58 7.78
N ARG A 57 -22.55 -8.53 8.26
CA ARG A 57 -23.02 -9.67 9.09
C ARG A 57 -23.05 -9.38 10.59
N GLY A 58 -22.62 -8.20 11.02
CA GLY A 58 -22.52 -7.84 12.45
C GLY A 58 -21.49 -8.68 13.21
N LEU A 59 -20.46 -9.18 12.55
CA LEU A 59 -19.39 -9.95 13.17
C LEU A 59 -18.36 -9.01 13.81
N GLY A 60 -18.02 -9.25 15.08
CA GLY A 60 -16.98 -8.48 15.78
C GLY A 60 -15.54 -8.84 15.40
N VAL A 61 -15.36 -9.80 14.50
CA VAL A 61 -14.04 -10.31 14.09
C VAL A 61 -14.03 -10.44 12.57
N VAL A 62 -12.96 -9.91 11.94
CA VAL A 62 -12.70 -10.08 10.52
C VAL A 62 -11.70 -11.23 10.34
N SER A 63 -11.99 -12.15 9.41
CA SER A 63 -11.09 -13.25 9.07
C SER A 63 -10.91 -13.33 7.56
N LEU A 64 -9.66 -13.47 7.13
CA LEU A 64 -9.27 -13.67 5.73
C LEU A 64 -8.28 -14.83 5.66
N ASN A 65 -8.55 -15.83 4.81
CA ASN A 65 -7.70 -17.01 4.64
C ASN A 65 -7.36 -17.73 5.97
N GLY A 66 -8.34 -17.79 6.88
CA GLY A 66 -8.18 -18.43 8.20
C GLY A 66 -7.35 -17.62 9.21
N LYS A 67 -7.02 -16.36 8.91
CA LYS A 67 -6.30 -15.45 9.81
C LYS A 67 -7.18 -14.29 10.21
N MET A 68 -7.14 -13.95 11.50
CA MET A 68 -7.80 -12.75 12.03
C MET A 68 -7.12 -11.48 11.50
N ILE A 69 -7.93 -10.50 11.12
CA ILE A 69 -7.48 -9.20 10.61
C ILE A 69 -7.91 -8.10 11.58
N ASP A 70 -6.94 -7.34 12.09
CA ASP A 70 -7.18 -6.23 13.00
C ASP A 70 -7.44 -4.91 12.25
N GLY A 71 -8.08 -3.96 12.93
CA GLY A 71 -8.38 -2.61 12.40
C GLY A 71 -7.21 -1.90 11.70
N PRO A 72 -5.99 -1.87 12.28
CA PRO A 72 -4.83 -1.25 11.63
C PRO A 72 -4.45 -1.86 10.27
N ILE A 73 -4.72 -3.15 10.07
CA ILE A 73 -4.48 -3.82 8.78
C ILE A 73 -5.50 -3.36 7.73
N ILE A 74 -6.76 -3.18 8.14
CA ILE A 74 -7.83 -2.63 7.29
C ILE A 74 -7.49 -1.18 6.88
N ASP A 75 -7.04 -0.36 7.83
CA ASP A 75 -6.63 1.02 7.55
C ASP A 75 -5.42 1.07 6.62
N HIS A 76 -4.46 0.15 6.79
CA HIS A 76 -3.33 0.02 5.89
C HIS A 76 -3.78 -0.40 4.47
N ALA A 77 -4.69 -1.37 4.35
CA ALA A 77 -5.24 -1.80 3.08
C ALA A 77 -5.91 -0.64 2.32
N ARG A 78 -6.73 0.16 3.01
CA ARG A 78 -7.34 1.38 2.46
C ARG A 78 -6.30 2.37 1.93
N LYS A 79 -5.19 2.57 2.65
CA LYS A 79 -4.07 3.42 2.20
C LYS A 79 -3.39 2.88 0.95
N VAL A 80 -3.16 1.56 0.87
CA VAL A 80 -2.56 0.92 -0.32
C VAL A 80 -3.45 1.12 -1.56
N VAL A 81 -4.76 0.90 -1.42
CA VAL A 81 -5.72 1.16 -2.51
C VAL A 81 -5.73 2.63 -2.91
N ALA A 82 -5.71 3.56 -1.95
CA ALA A 82 -5.62 4.99 -2.26
C ALA A 82 -4.34 5.37 -3.03
N LEU A 83 -3.19 4.78 -2.66
CA LEU A 83 -1.92 5.00 -3.36
C LEU A 83 -1.94 4.47 -4.80
N SER A 84 -2.68 3.40 -5.07
CA SER A 84 -2.79 2.79 -6.40
C SER A 84 -3.33 3.74 -7.47
N ALA A 85 -4.07 4.80 -7.09
CA ALA A 85 -4.55 5.83 -8.00
C ALA A 85 -3.41 6.59 -8.70
N SER A 86 -2.21 6.62 -8.10
CA SER A 86 -1.01 7.23 -8.69
C SER A 86 -0.21 6.27 -9.60
N GLY A 87 -0.59 5.00 -9.65
CA GLY A 87 0.07 3.96 -10.42
C GLY A 87 0.22 2.66 -9.63
N ILE A 88 0.32 1.55 -10.36
CA ILE A 88 0.57 0.22 -9.83
C ILE A 88 1.76 -0.33 -10.59
N ARG A 89 2.73 -0.90 -9.88
CA ARG A 89 3.86 -1.60 -10.50
C ARG A 89 3.59 -3.11 -10.50
N ASP A 90 4.15 -3.80 -11.49
CA ASP A 90 4.09 -5.26 -11.55
C ASP A 90 4.98 -5.92 -10.47
#